data_AF-A0A9X2BZI3-F1
#
_entry.id   AF-A0A9X2BZI3-F1
#
_cell.length_a   1.000
_cell.length_b   1.000
_cell.length_c   1.000
_cell.angle_alpha   90.00
_cell.angle_beta   90.00
_cell.angle_gamma   90.00
#
_symmetry.space_group_name_H-M   'P 1'
#
loop_
_entity.id
_entity.type
_entity.pdbx_description
1 polymer ?
#
loop_
_entity_poly.entity_id
_entity_poly.type
_entity_poly.pdbx_seq_one_letter_code
_entity_poly.pdbx_strand_id
1 'polypeptide(L)' 'MTRRRRKPYTALGIRRVPCFRCGEPSRFQWDICADGNTPRGLCVACDVALNEMVLRWVGDPEADAKMASYRQRVLS' A
#
# COMPACT_ATOMS: atom_id res chain seq x y z
N MET A 1 13.43 -14.25 15.55
CA MET A 1 12.27 -14.10 14.64
C MET A 1 11.47 -12.88 15.07
N THR A 2 11.45 -11.82 14.26
CA THR A 2 10.67 -10.60 14.55
C THR A 2 9.18 -10.95 14.59
N ARG A 3 8.49 -10.55 15.67
CA ARG A 3 7.04 -10.75 15.84
C ARG A 3 6.30 -10.13 14.65
N ARG A 4 5.63 -10.97 13.84
CA ARG A 4 4.73 -10.50 12.77
C ARG A 4 3.53 -9.78 13.39
N ARG A 5 3.20 -8.61 12.88
CA ARG A 5 2.06 -7.82 13.36
C ARG A 5 0.77 -8.41 12.78
N ARG A 6 -0.21 -8.70 13.65
CA ARG A 6 -1.52 -9.25 13.22
C ARG A 6 -2.62 -8.20 13.09
N LYS A 7 -2.40 -7.00 13.64
CA LYS A 7 -3.37 -5.90 13.63
C LYS A 7 -2.88 -4.78 12.72
N PRO A 8 -3.75 -4.14 11.93
CA PRO A 8 -3.45 -2.90 11.22
C PRO A 8 -2.76 -1.85 12.10
N TYR A 9 -2.04 -0.95 11.45
CA TYR A 9 -1.56 0.28 12.07
C TYR A 9 -2.72 1.27 12.21
N THR A 10 -2.67 2.11 13.23
CA THR A 10 -3.56 3.27 13.31
C THR A 10 -3.07 4.34 12.31
N ALA A 11 -3.95 5.28 11.96
CA ALA A 11 -3.58 6.41 11.08
C ALA A 11 -2.39 7.22 11.61
N LEU A 12 -2.27 7.36 12.94
CA LEU A 12 -1.10 8.00 13.57
C LEU A 12 0.10 7.06 13.61
N GLY A 13 -0.13 5.77 13.87
CA GLY A 13 0.92 4.77 14.03
C GLY A 13 1.66 4.48 12.72
N ILE A 14 0.98 4.49 11.58
CA ILE A 14 1.58 4.15 10.28
C ILE A 14 2.64 5.17 9.85
N ARG A 15 2.51 6.44 10.24
CA ARG A 15 3.46 7.51 9.90
C ARG A 15 4.86 7.29 10.49
N ARG A 16 4.98 6.44 11.51
CA ARG A 16 6.27 6.05 12.14
C ARG A 16 6.86 4.78 11.52
N VAL A 17 6.19 4.18 10.55
CA VAL A 17 6.59 2.93 9.91
C VAL A 17 7.26 3.28 8.57
N PRO A 18 8.50 2.81 8.33
CA PRO A 18 9.14 3.00 7.03
C PRO A 18 8.43 2.17 5.96
N CYS A 19 8.36 2.71 4.75
CA CYS A 19 7.81 2.04 3.58
C CYS A 19 8.57 0.74 3.34
N PHE A 20 7.84 -0.36 3.21
CA PHE A 20 8.42 -1.69 3.04
C PHE A 20 9.25 -1.83 1.75
N ARG A 21 8.96 -1.01 0.72
CA ARG A 21 9.68 -1.01 -0.55
C ARG A 21 10.89 -0.07 -0.58
N CYS A 22 10.78 1.15 -0.05
CA CYS A 22 11.81 2.18 -0.25
C CYS A 22 12.28 2.91 1.02
N GLY A 23 11.73 2.61 2.19
CA GLY A 23 12.14 3.23 3.46
C GLY A 23 11.49 4.58 3.80
N GLU A 24 10.89 5.29 2.84
CA GLU A 24 10.17 6.56 3.06
C GLU A 24 9.03 6.44 4.09
N PRO A 25 8.61 7.53 4.76
CA PRO A 25 7.49 7.48 5.71
C PRO A 25 6.20 6.92 5.09
N SER A 26 5.59 5.94 5.75
CA SER A 26 4.36 5.31 5.26
C SER A 26 3.13 6.16 5.53
N ARG A 27 2.18 6.14 4.58
CA ARG A 27 0.82 6.68 4.73
C ARG A 27 -0.24 5.58 4.65
N PHE A 28 0.06 4.53 3.90
CA PHE A 28 -0.82 3.40 3.63
C PHE A 28 -0.25 2.13 4.24
N GLN A 29 -1.10 1.11 4.29
CA GLN A 29 -0.69 -0.23 4.58
C GLN A 29 -1.31 -1.19 3.59
N TRP A 30 -0.59 -2.27 3.27
CA TRP A 30 -1.02 -3.31 2.37
C TRP A 30 -0.83 -4.67 3.02
N ASP A 31 -1.84 -5.54 2.91
CA ASP A 31 -1.79 -6.90 3.46
C ASP A 31 -1.43 -7.88 2.34
N ILE A 32 -0.38 -8.67 2.56
CA ILE A 32 0.08 -9.67 1.60
C ILE A 32 -0.28 -11.06 2.15
N CYS A 33 -1.20 -11.76 1.48
CA CYS A 33 -1.66 -13.09 1.91
C CYS A 33 -0.52 -14.09 2.06
N ALA A 34 0.40 -14.11 1.09
CA ALA A 34 1.57 -14.98 1.10
C ALA A 34 2.63 -14.59 2.17
N ASP A 35 2.51 -13.42 2.79
CA ASP A 35 3.39 -12.95 3.86
C ASP A 35 2.75 -13.12 5.25
N GLY A 36 1.84 -14.09 5.36
CA GLY A 36 1.10 -14.38 6.59
C GLY A 36 0.17 -13.24 6.99
N ASN A 37 -0.41 -12.52 6.02
CA ASN A 37 -1.31 -11.38 6.24
C ASN A 37 -0.71 -10.32 7.17
N THR A 38 0.61 -10.07 7.06
CA THR A 38 1.28 -9.02 7.83
C THR A 38 1.04 -7.68 7.15
N PRO A 39 0.50 -6.66 7.86
CA PRO A 39 0.36 -5.33 7.29
C PRO A 39 1.74 -4.71 7.00
N ARG A 40 1.99 -4.36 5.73
CA ARG A 40 3.21 -3.69 5.27
C ARG A 40 2.92 -2.23 5.01
N GLY A 41 3.70 -1.34 5.63
CA GLY A 41 3.58 0.10 5.38
C GLY A 41 4.07 0.46 3.98
N LEU A 42 3.38 1.39 3.32
CA LEU A 42 3.76 1.94 2.03
C LEU A 42 3.66 3.47 2.03
N CYS A 43 4.65 4.12 1.40
CA CYS A 43 4.56 5.53 1.05
C CYS A 43 3.61 5.72 -0.14
N VAL A 44 3.17 6.96 -0.39
CA VAL A 44 2.19 7.28 -1.44
C VAL A 44 2.64 6.79 -2.82
N ALA A 45 3.90 7.04 -3.20
CA ALA A 45 4.41 6.65 -4.51
C ALA A 45 4.43 5.13 -4.71
N CYS A 46 4.88 4.38 -3.69
CA CYS A 46 4.93 2.91 -3.77
C CYS A 46 3.54 2.28 -3.77
N ASP A 47 2.61 2.87 -3.02
CA ASP A 47 1.21 2.42 -2.98
C ASP A 47 0.49 2.66 -4.31
N VAL A 48 0.68 3.81 -4.96
CA VAL A 48 0.17 4.08 -6.32
C VAL A 48 0.72 3.07 -7.32
N ALA A 49 2.04 2.82 -7.30
CA ALA A 49 2.67 1.86 -8.19
C ALA A 49 2.17 0.42 -7.96
N LEU A 50 1.93 0.04 -6.69
CA LEU A 50 1.40 -1.28 -6.37
C LEU A 50 -0.04 -1.46 -6.87
N ASN A 51 -0.91 -0.48 -6.61
CA ASN A 51 -2.30 -0.54 -7.08
C ASN A 51 -2.38 -0.61 -8.62
N GLU A 52 -1.56 0.18 -9.32
CA GLU A 52 -1.50 0.12 -10.78
C GLU A 52 -1.04 -1.26 -11.28
N MET A 53 0.02 -1.80 -10.69
CA MET A 53 0.53 -3.13 -11.04
C MET A 53 -0.55 -4.20 -10.82
N VAL A 54 -1.25 -4.18 -9.67
CA VAL A 54 -2.29 -5.17 -9.34
C VAL A 54 -3.48 -5.07 -10.30
N LEU A 55 -3.98 -3.86 -10.57
CA LEU A 55 -5.11 -3.67 -11.51
C LEU A 55 -4.77 -4.16 -12.92
N ARG A 56 -3.57 -3.87 -13.40
CA ARG A 56 -3.10 -4.38 -14.70
C ARG A 56 -2.94 -5.90 -14.68
N TRP A 57 -2.38 -6.46 -13.60
CA TRP A 57 -2.14 -7.89 -13.48
C TRP A 57 -3.45 -8.71 -13.43
N VAL A 58 -4.49 -8.23 -12.74
CA VAL A 58 -5.80 -8.89 -12.73
C VAL A 58 -6.59 -8.70 -14.04
N GLY A 59 -6.11 -7.84 -14.95
CA GLY A 59 -6.78 -7.55 -16.21
C GLY A 59 -8.05 -6.69 -16.04
N ASP A 60 -8.05 -5.76 -15.08
CA ASP A 60 -9.21 -4.87 -14.87
C ASP A 60 -9.41 -3.94 -16.08
N PRO A 61 -10.57 -3.99 -16.78
CA PRO A 61 -10.81 -3.18 -17.97
C PRO A 61 -10.89 -1.68 -17.68
N GLU A 62 -11.08 -1.30 -16.41
CA GLU A 62 -11.18 0.09 -15.96
C GLU A 62 -9.93 0.54 -15.19
N ALA A 63 -8.81 -0.19 -15.31
CA ALA A 63 -7.59 0.09 -14.57
C ALA A 63 -7.15 1.57 -14.65
N ASP A 64 -7.18 2.16 -15.84
CA ASP A 64 -6.76 3.55 -16.04
C ASP A 64 -7.70 4.55 -15.36
N ALA A 65 -9.02 4.35 -15.46
CA ALA A 65 -10.01 5.20 -14.82
C ALA A 65 -9.93 5.11 -13.28
N LYS A 66 -9.79 3.89 -12.75
CA LYS A 66 -9.60 3.64 -11.31
C LYS A 66 -8.31 4.27 -10.81
N MET A 67 -7.21 4.14 -11.55
CA MET A 67 -5.94 4.76 -11.18
C MET A 67 -5.96 6.29 -11.27
N ALA A 68 -6.68 6.89 -12.23
CA ALA A 68 -6.86 8.34 -12.30
C ALA A 68 -7.59 8.89 -11.06
N SER A 69 -8.72 8.27 -10.71
CA SER A 69 -9.48 8.59 -9.48
C SER A 69 -8.63 8.38 -8.22
N TYR A 70 -7.87 7.28 -8.17
CA TYR A 70 -7.01 6.98 -7.05
C TYR A 70 -5.92 8.04 -6.83
N ARG A 71 -5.21 8.41 -7.91
CA ARG A 71 -4.14 9.43 -7.86
C ARG A 71 -4.68 10.77 -7.38
N GLN A 72 -5.85 11.20 -7.84
CA GLN A 72 -6.49 12.43 -7.35
C GLN A 72 -6.74 12.38 -5.85
N ARG A 73 -7.28 11.28 -5.33
CA ARG A 73 -7.60 11.11 -3.90
C ARG A 73 -6.39 11.11 -2.97
N VAL A 74 -5.23 10.60 -3.44
CA VAL A 74 -4.06 10.39 -2.56
C VAL A 74 -2.97 11.46 -2.74
N LEU A 75 -2.98 12.19 -3.85
CA LEU A 75 -2.05 13.28 -4.11
C LEU A 75 -2.64 14.66 -3.80
N SER A 76 -3.97 14.78 -3.64
CA SER A 76 -4.61 15.95 -3.00
C SER A 76 -4.24 16.05 -1.53
#